data_AF-A0AAE0DPI9-F1
#
_entry.id   AF-A0AAE0DPI9-F1
#
_cell.length_a   1.000
_cell.length_b   1.000
_cell.length_c   1.000
_cell.angle_alpha   90.00
_cell.angle_beta   90.00
_cell.angle_gamma   90.00
#
_symmetry.space_group_name_H-M   'P 1'
#
loop_
_entity.id
_entity.type
_entity.pdbx_description
1 polymer ?
#
loop_
_entity_poly.entity_id
_entity_poly.type
_entity_poly.pdbx_seq_one_letter_code
_entity_poly.pdbx_strand_id
1 'polypeptide(L)'
;MPKVPTLYSALTTGEEANNPAIYAENSNAFVLKKNDIIDIVLNNNDTGKHPFHLHGHNFQAIVRSDGDAGNYVANETFPAVPMRRDTFMVRPNGNMVLRFRADNPDKSRPPPFPHHSPPHKHSANTHSRIWLFHCHIEWHVASGLVATMVEAPTSLQNGGLTIPQDHYDACTKQTVPIAGNAAGNTKDLLDLKGANKPPPPLPEAFTARGIVALVFSILSALVGMGVIAWYGASEIGTKTPSKETENAVAAVETEEDKIP
;
A
#
# COMPACT_ATOMS: atom_id res chain seq x y z
N MET A 1 -2.77 8.30 9.45
CA MET A 1 -2.08 8.01 10.74
C MET A 1 -2.70 8.87 11.83
N PRO A 2 -3.01 8.31 13.01
CA PRO A 2 -3.58 9.06 14.15
C PRO A 2 -2.58 10.07 14.73
N LYS A 3 -3.07 11.02 15.53
CA LYS A 3 -2.21 12.02 16.22
C LYS A 3 -1.43 11.42 17.38
N VAL A 4 -2.07 10.54 18.15
CA VAL A 4 -1.44 9.74 19.20
C VAL A 4 -1.12 8.38 18.60
N PRO A 5 0.11 7.86 18.72
CA PRO A 5 0.43 6.51 18.26
C PRO A 5 -0.45 5.47 18.96
N THR A 6 -0.96 4.49 18.21
CA THR A 6 -1.97 3.52 18.67
C THR A 6 -1.57 2.80 19.95
N LEU A 7 -0.28 2.48 20.13
CA LEU A 7 0.22 1.86 21.36
C LEU A 7 -0.02 2.76 22.59
N TYR A 8 0.29 4.04 22.50
CA TYR A 8 0.07 4.99 23.59
C TYR A 8 -1.42 5.23 23.83
N SER A 9 -2.24 5.30 22.78
CA SER A 9 -3.70 5.33 22.94
C SER A 9 -4.19 4.11 23.71
N ALA A 10 -3.78 2.90 23.30
CA ALA A 10 -4.14 1.67 23.98
C ALA A 10 -3.66 1.61 25.45
N LEU A 11 -2.53 2.24 25.79
CA LEU A 11 -2.02 2.27 27.17
C LEU A 11 -2.68 3.33 28.06
N THR A 12 -3.23 4.40 27.49
CA THR A 12 -3.65 5.60 28.25
C THR A 12 -5.16 5.83 28.28
N THR A 13 -5.96 4.99 27.62
CA THR A 13 -7.42 5.14 27.49
C THR A 13 -8.22 4.18 28.35
N GLY A 14 -7.57 3.36 29.19
CA GLY A 14 -8.24 2.46 30.13
C GLY A 14 -9.15 1.46 29.41
N GLU A 15 -10.37 1.28 29.90
CA GLU A 15 -11.31 0.31 29.34
C GLU A 15 -11.74 0.62 27.89
N GLU A 16 -11.77 1.90 27.52
CA GLU A 16 -12.11 2.35 26.16
C GLU A 16 -11.07 1.90 25.11
N ALA A 17 -9.90 1.41 25.53
CA ALA A 17 -8.97 0.76 24.60
C ALA A 17 -9.58 -0.46 23.89
N ASN A 18 -10.65 -1.06 24.43
CA ASN A 18 -11.38 -2.13 23.75
C ASN A 18 -12.37 -1.63 22.68
N ASN A 19 -12.60 -0.33 22.58
CA ASN A 19 -13.53 0.28 21.65
C ASN A 19 -12.79 0.70 20.37
N PRO A 20 -13.02 0.07 19.21
CA PRO A 20 -12.31 0.42 17.99
C PRO A 20 -12.51 1.89 17.57
N ALA A 21 -13.61 2.54 18.00
CA ALA A 21 -13.90 3.93 17.66
C ALA A 21 -12.81 4.90 18.13
N ILE A 22 -12.14 4.65 19.26
CA ILE A 22 -11.13 5.58 19.80
C ILE A 22 -9.87 5.66 18.92
N TYR A 23 -9.65 4.70 18.03
CA TYR A 23 -8.50 4.65 17.14
C TYR A 23 -8.74 5.38 15.81
N ALA A 24 -9.94 5.93 15.60
CA ALA A 24 -10.41 6.58 14.38
C ALA A 24 -10.41 5.68 13.14
N GLU A 25 -11.34 5.97 12.22
CA GLU A 25 -11.54 5.21 10.98
C GLU A 25 -10.29 5.17 10.08
N ASN A 26 -9.49 6.23 10.10
CA ASN A 26 -8.30 6.38 9.27
C ASN A 26 -7.14 5.45 9.65
N SER A 27 -7.19 4.80 10.82
CA SER A 27 -6.20 3.82 11.25
C SER A 27 -6.58 2.38 10.89
N ASN A 28 -7.82 2.19 10.40
CA ASN A 28 -8.40 0.89 10.05
C ASN A 28 -8.12 -0.16 11.15
N ALA A 29 -8.52 0.19 12.38
CA ALA A 29 -8.18 -0.55 13.57
C ALA A 29 -9.19 -1.66 13.87
N PHE A 30 -8.67 -2.86 14.18
CA PHE A 30 -9.43 -4.01 14.64
C PHE A 30 -8.96 -4.40 16.04
N VAL A 31 -9.88 -4.37 17.02
CA VAL A 31 -9.58 -4.83 18.38
C VAL A 31 -9.80 -6.33 18.45
N LEU A 32 -8.75 -7.08 18.81
CA LEU A 32 -8.76 -8.55 18.89
C LEU A 32 -8.79 -8.99 20.35
N LYS A 33 -9.59 -10.00 20.68
CA LYS A 33 -9.58 -10.57 22.04
C LYS A 33 -8.39 -11.54 22.18
N LYS A 34 -7.94 -11.70 23.43
CA LYS A 34 -6.86 -12.62 23.76
C LYS A 34 -7.24 -14.05 23.38
N ASN A 35 -6.33 -14.76 22.71
CA ASN A 35 -6.41 -16.16 22.30
C ASN A 35 -7.45 -16.50 21.23
N ASP A 36 -8.17 -15.51 20.69
CA ASP A 36 -9.09 -15.72 19.57
C ASP A 36 -8.33 -16.25 18.34
N ILE A 37 -9.00 -17.10 17.57
CA ILE A 37 -8.54 -17.49 16.23
C ILE A 37 -9.11 -16.49 15.24
N ILE A 38 -8.22 -15.78 14.55
CA ILE A 38 -8.55 -14.72 13.62
C ILE A 38 -8.32 -15.22 12.20
N ASP A 39 -9.36 -15.11 11.38
CA ASP A 39 -9.29 -15.31 9.95
C ASP A 39 -9.37 -13.95 9.24
N ILE A 40 -8.29 -13.57 8.57
CA ILE A 40 -8.27 -12.42 7.67
C ILE A 40 -8.65 -12.92 6.28
N VAL A 41 -9.85 -12.56 5.85
CA VAL A 41 -10.30 -12.74 4.46
C VAL A 41 -9.88 -11.52 3.66
N LEU A 42 -9.00 -11.71 2.68
CA LEU A 42 -8.54 -10.64 1.81
C LEU A 42 -9.00 -10.88 0.38
N ASN A 43 -9.85 -9.99 -0.11
CA ASN A 43 -10.30 -9.96 -1.50
C ASN A 43 -9.52 -8.87 -2.24
N ASN A 44 -8.82 -9.27 -3.30
CA ASN A 44 -8.08 -8.35 -4.15
C ASN A 44 -8.98 -7.92 -5.31
N ASN A 45 -9.54 -6.72 -5.22
CA ASN A 45 -10.33 -6.12 -6.29
C ASN A 45 -9.46 -5.28 -7.25
N ASP A 46 -8.14 -5.47 -7.21
CA ASP A 46 -7.19 -4.86 -8.12
C ASP A 46 -6.56 -5.90 -9.05
N THR A 47 -6.15 -5.42 -10.23
CA THR A 47 -5.48 -6.21 -11.28
C THR A 47 -4.00 -6.50 -10.96
N GLY A 48 -3.46 -5.86 -9.92
CA GLY A 48 -2.10 -6.04 -9.42
C GLY A 48 -1.95 -7.21 -8.47
N LYS A 49 -0.69 -7.52 -8.16
CA LYS A 49 -0.29 -8.47 -7.11
C LYS A 49 0.08 -7.69 -5.87
N HIS A 50 -0.37 -8.15 -4.71
CA HIS A 50 -0.08 -7.49 -3.43
C HIS A 50 0.52 -8.50 -2.43
N PRO A 51 1.80 -8.37 -2.06
CA PRO A 51 2.36 -9.12 -0.94
C PRO A 51 1.89 -8.47 0.37
N PHE A 52 1.04 -9.13 1.15
CA PHE A 52 0.63 -8.64 2.47
C PHE A 52 1.50 -9.23 3.56
N HIS A 53 1.94 -8.39 4.49
CA HIS A 53 2.74 -8.71 5.64
C HIS A 53 1.96 -8.45 6.93
N LEU A 54 2.10 -9.32 7.92
CA LEU A 54 1.53 -9.17 9.27
C LEU A 54 2.64 -9.10 10.30
N HIS A 55 2.65 -8.03 11.08
CA HIS A 55 3.61 -7.88 12.17
C HIS A 55 3.27 -8.83 13.33
N GLY A 56 4.29 -9.24 14.09
CA GLY A 56 4.13 -10.01 15.32
C GLY A 56 3.68 -11.47 15.15
N HIS A 57 3.29 -11.90 13.95
CA HIS A 57 2.68 -13.21 13.73
C HIS A 57 3.20 -13.89 12.46
N ASN A 58 3.47 -15.19 12.58
CA ASN A 58 3.56 -16.09 11.42
C ASN A 58 2.19 -16.75 11.23
N PHE A 59 1.39 -16.24 10.29
CA PHE A 59 0.05 -16.73 10.01
C PHE A 59 0.07 -18.02 9.18
N GLN A 60 -1.02 -18.78 9.25
CA GLN A 60 -1.34 -19.90 8.36
C GLN A 60 -2.01 -19.37 7.09
N ALA A 61 -1.46 -19.67 5.92
CA ALA A 61 -2.15 -19.43 4.65
C ALA A 61 -3.08 -20.62 4.37
N ILE A 62 -4.36 -20.48 4.70
CA ILE A 62 -5.33 -21.59 4.60
C ILE A 62 -6.06 -21.64 3.25
N VAL A 63 -6.19 -20.49 2.58
CA VAL A 63 -6.74 -20.39 1.22
C VAL A 63 -5.91 -19.40 0.42
N ARG A 64 -5.67 -19.71 -0.85
CA ARG A 64 -5.20 -18.77 -1.87
C ARG A 64 -5.85 -19.14 -3.19
N SER A 65 -6.72 -18.29 -3.71
CA SER A 65 -7.33 -18.54 -5.01
C SER A 65 -6.31 -18.36 -6.14
N ASP A 66 -6.67 -18.83 -7.32
CA ASP A 66 -6.05 -18.36 -8.56
C ASP A 66 -6.44 -16.91 -8.87
N GLY A 67 -5.80 -16.33 -9.88
CA GLY A 67 -6.18 -15.00 -10.36
C GLY A 67 -7.58 -15.03 -10.96
N ASP A 68 -8.28 -13.90 -10.90
CA ASP A 68 -9.64 -13.72 -11.47
C ASP A 68 -10.72 -14.64 -10.85
N ALA A 69 -10.43 -15.29 -9.73
CA ALA A 69 -11.39 -16.13 -9.02
C ALA A 69 -12.48 -15.32 -8.30
N GLY A 70 -12.32 -14.01 -8.17
CA GLY A 70 -13.23 -13.12 -7.47
C GLY A 70 -13.12 -13.21 -5.94
N ASN A 71 -14.17 -12.75 -5.27
CA ASN A 71 -14.24 -12.71 -3.81
C ASN A 71 -14.30 -14.11 -3.20
N TYR A 72 -13.71 -14.26 -2.02
CA TYR A 72 -13.80 -15.50 -1.25
C TYR A 72 -15.26 -15.86 -0.94
N VAL A 73 -15.60 -17.13 -1.20
CA VAL A 73 -16.85 -17.77 -0.78
C VAL A 73 -16.49 -18.94 0.13
N ALA A 74 -17.15 -19.04 1.28
CA ALA A 74 -16.86 -20.05 2.30
C ALA A 74 -17.34 -21.46 1.89
N ASN A 75 -16.69 -22.04 0.88
CA ASN A 75 -17.00 -23.36 0.33
C ASN A 75 -15.73 -24.20 0.07
N GLU A 76 -14.61 -23.83 0.68
CA GLU A 76 -13.30 -24.45 0.50
C GLU A 76 -13.00 -25.43 1.63
N THR A 77 -12.34 -26.55 1.32
CA THR A 77 -11.79 -27.45 2.35
C THR A 77 -10.37 -26.99 2.69
N PHE A 78 -10.10 -26.71 3.96
CA PHE A 78 -8.78 -26.22 4.37
C PHE A 78 -7.74 -27.36 4.41
N PRO A 79 -6.47 -27.08 4.07
CA PRO A 79 -5.39 -28.06 4.21
C PRO A 79 -5.18 -28.42 5.68
N ALA A 80 -4.95 -29.70 5.97
CA ALA A 80 -4.73 -30.18 7.33
C ALA A 80 -3.50 -29.54 8.01
N VAL A 81 -2.44 -29.26 7.22
CA VAL A 81 -1.22 -28.58 7.66
C VAL A 81 -0.93 -27.41 6.73
N PRO A 82 -1.49 -26.22 6.98
CA PRO A 82 -1.26 -25.04 6.15
C PRO A 82 0.18 -24.52 6.30
N MET A 83 0.71 -23.96 5.20
CA MET A 83 1.99 -23.24 5.22
C MET A 83 1.92 -22.04 6.18
N ARG A 84 3.03 -21.76 6.87
CA ARG A 84 3.15 -20.64 7.82
C ARG A 84 4.27 -19.68 7.43
N ARG A 85 3.96 -18.39 7.39
CA ARG A 85 4.92 -17.29 7.18
C ARG A 85 4.31 -15.95 7.58
N ASP A 86 5.10 -14.88 7.49
CA ASP A 86 4.69 -13.51 7.83
C ASP A 86 4.24 -12.66 6.63
N THR A 87 4.52 -13.10 5.40
CA THR A 87 4.29 -12.31 4.18
C THR A 87 3.75 -13.19 3.05
N PHE A 88 2.59 -12.89 2.48
CA PHE A 88 1.98 -13.72 1.45
C PHE A 88 1.26 -12.91 0.38
N MET A 89 1.39 -13.36 -0.86
CA MET A 89 0.93 -12.60 -2.02
C MET A 89 -0.48 -13.01 -2.45
N VAL A 90 -1.42 -12.08 -2.41
CA VAL A 90 -2.71 -12.24 -3.10
C VAL A 90 -2.53 -12.04 -4.60
N ARG A 91 -3.22 -12.84 -5.41
CA ARG A 91 -3.18 -12.78 -6.87
C ARG A 91 -4.16 -11.72 -7.41
N PRO A 92 -3.97 -11.21 -8.65
CA PRO A 92 -4.89 -10.28 -9.30
C PRO A 92 -6.32 -10.78 -9.26
N ASN A 93 -7.28 -9.91 -8.91
CA ASN A 93 -8.72 -10.23 -8.94
C ASN A 93 -9.12 -11.53 -8.19
N GLY A 94 -8.31 -11.94 -7.21
CA GLY A 94 -8.48 -13.17 -6.44
C GLY A 94 -8.64 -12.91 -4.95
N ASN A 95 -8.47 -13.94 -4.14
CA ASN A 95 -8.59 -13.86 -2.69
C ASN A 95 -7.59 -14.76 -1.96
N MET A 96 -7.44 -14.51 -0.66
CA MET A 96 -6.74 -15.41 0.25
C MET A 96 -7.36 -15.33 1.64
N VAL A 97 -7.17 -16.39 2.42
CA VAL A 97 -7.56 -16.42 3.85
C VAL A 97 -6.34 -16.76 4.69
N LEU A 98 -6.03 -15.89 5.64
CA LEU A 98 -4.91 -16.01 6.56
C LEU A 98 -5.43 -16.24 7.98
N ARG A 99 -4.95 -17.28 8.66
CA ARG A 99 -5.35 -17.63 10.03
C ARG A 99 -4.21 -17.44 11.02
N PHE A 100 -4.46 -16.74 12.11
CA PHE A 100 -3.53 -16.67 13.24
C PHE A 100 -4.28 -16.70 14.56
N ARG A 101 -3.56 -16.96 15.65
CA ARG A 101 -4.11 -16.86 17.00
C ARG A 101 -3.65 -15.52 17.58
N ALA A 102 -4.55 -14.79 18.22
CA ALA A 102 -4.24 -13.57 18.97
C ALA A 102 -3.56 -13.92 20.32
N ASP A 103 -2.40 -14.57 20.26
CA ASP A 103 -1.65 -15.09 21.40
C ASP A 103 -0.29 -14.41 21.63
N ASN A 104 0.11 -13.37 20.91
CA ASN A 104 1.47 -12.83 21.04
C ASN A 104 1.59 -11.86 22.24
N PRO A 105 2.56 -11.98 23.18
CA PRO A 105 3.74 -12.87 23.23
C PRO A 105 3.59 -14.01 24.24
N ASP A 106 2.45 -14.68 24.27
CA ASP A 106 2.23 -15.82 25.14
C ASP A 106 3.28 -16.90 24.85
N LYS A 107 4.09 -17.17 25.87
CA LYS A 107 5.15 -18.18 25.87
C LYS A 107 4.61 -19.61 25.82
N SER A 108 3.29 -19.79 25.88
CA SER A 108 2.65 -21.11 25.88
C SER A 108 2.82 -21.87 24.56
N ARG A 109 3.21 -21.19 23.47
CA ARG A 109 3.50 -21.84 22.19
C ARG A 109 4.97 -22.29 22.12
N PRO A 110 5.26 -23.60 22.13
CA PRO A 110 6.61 -24.08 21.84
C PRO A 110 7.00 -23.68 20.41
N PRO A 111 8.27 -23.29 20.16
CA PRO A 111 8.74 -23.04 18.80
C PRO A 111 8.50 -24.30 17.94
N PRO A 112 8.16 -24.14 16.65
CA PRO A 112 7.88 -25.27 15.77
C PRO A 112 9.09 -26.20 15.55
N PHE A 113 10.30 -25.77 15.94
CA PHE A 113 11.53 -26.55 15.90
C PHE A 113 12.26 -26.49 17.25
N PRO A 114 12.90 -27.60 17.69
CA PRO A 114 13.76 -27.59 18.86
C PRO A 114 14.98 -26.69 18.59
N HIS A 115 14.94 -25.46 19.10
CA HIS A 115 16.10 -24.58 19.11
C HIS A 115 17.05 -24.99 20.23
N HIS A 116 18.34 -25.13 19.90
CA HIS A 116 19.44 -25.41 20.83
C HIS A 116 19.87 -24.15 21.63
N SER A 117 19.20 -23.02 21.43
CA SER A 117 19.45 -21.81 22.20
C SER A 117 18.60 -21.82 23.47
N PRO A 118 19.15 -21.47 24.65
CA PRO A 118 18.36 -21.32 25.85
C PRO A 118 17.24 -20.30 25.60
N PRO A 119 16.02 -20.51 26.12
CA PRO A 119 14.95 -19.53 25.99
C PRO A 119 15.43 -18.23 26.62
N HIS A 120 15.59 -17.18 25.81
CA HIS A 120 15.82 -15.85 26.33
C HIS A 120 14.67 -15.53 27.30
N LYS A 121 15.00 -15.30 28.57
CA LYS A 121 14.04 -14.94 29.63
C LYS A 121 13.50 -13.52 29.43
N HIS A 122 13.12 -13.11 28.23
CA HIS A 122 12.32 -11.90 28.06
C HIS A 122 10.92 -12.17 28.61
N SER A 123 10.42 -11.28 29.46
CA SER A 123 9.12 -11.42 30.12
C SER A 123 7.99 -11.54 29.08
N ALA A 124 7.03 -12.44 29.30
CA ALA A 124 5.87 -12.63 28.41
C ALA A 124 4.92 -11.41 28.40
N ASN A 125 5.25 -10.38 29.18
CA ASN A 125 4.37 -9.25 29.41
C ASN A 125 5.00 -7.91 28.97
N THR A 126 6.16 -7.95 28.29
CA THR A 126 6.92 -6.75 27.86
C THR A 126 6.94 -6.53 26.35
N HIS A 127 5.97 -7.06 25.59
CA HIS A 127 5.92 -6.84 24.15
C HIS A 127 4.69 -6.02 23.76
N SER A 128 4.86 -5.18 22.74
CA SER A 128 3.74 -4.51 22.07
C SER A 128 2.71 -5.54 21.63
N ARG A 129 1.45 -5.12 21.56
CA ARG A 129 0.33 -5.90 21.00
C ARG A 129 -0.39 -5.15 19.89
N ILE A 130 0.32 -4.22 19.24
CA ILE A 130 -0.19 -3.43 18.12
C ILE A 130 0.55 -3.86 16.87
N TRP A 131 -0.16 -4.46 15.92
CA TRP A 131 0.42 -5.06 14.72
C TRP A 131 -0.14 -4.45 13.46
N LEU A 132 0.74 -4.03 12.55
CA LEU A 132 0.31 -3.61 11.23
C LEU A 132 0.10 -4.83 10.34
N PHE A 133 -0.99 -4.82 9.58
CA PHE A 133 -1.23 -5.71 8.47
C PHE A 133 -1.29 -4.87 7.20
N HIS A 134 -0.32 -5.03 6.30
CA HIS A 134 -0.19 -4.12 5.18
C HIS A 134 0.40 -4.77 3.94
N CYS A 135 0.14 -4.18 2.78
CA CYS A 135 0.89 -4.54 1.59
C CYS A 135 2.36 -4.16 1.77
N HIS A 136 3.31 -4.96 1.34
CA HIS A 136 4.75 -4.69 1.47
C HIS A 136 5.33 -3.98 0.22
N ILE A 137 4.45 -3.29 -0.50
CA ILE A 137 4.80 -2.39 -1.59
C ILE A 137 4.70 -0.98 -1.03
N GLU A 138 5.83 -0.28 -0.94
CA GLU A 138 5.97 0.99 -0.21
C GLU A 138 4.91 2.02 -0.61
N TRP A 139 4.70 2.22 -1.92
CA TRP A 139 3.71 3.17 -2.42
C TRP A 139 2.27 2.77 -2.06
N HIS A 140 1.95 1.48 -1.96
CA HIS A 140 0.63 1.05 -1.50
C HIS A 140 0.44 1.29 0.00
N VAL A 141 1.48 1.09 0.83
CA VAL A 141 1.46 1.43 2.26
C VAL A 141 1.25 2.92 2.45
N ALA A 142 2.04 3.73 1.74
CA ALA A 142 1.99 5.19 1.83
C ALA A 142 0.62 5.74 1.39
N SER A 143 -0.05 5.09 0.43
CA SER A 143 -1.42 5.40 0.03
C SER A 143 -2.50 4.89 0.99
N GLY A 144 -2.14 4.14 2.03
CA GLY A 144 -3.05 3.71 3.10
C GLY A 144 -3.51 2.24 3.02
N LEU A 145 -2.83 1.38 2.25
CA LEU A 145 -3.15 -0.06 2.18
C LEU A 145 -2.63 -0.82 3.42
N VAL A 146 -3.17 -0.44 4.58
CA VAL A 146 -2.77 -0.83 5.94
C VAL A 146 -4.01 -1.05 6.80
N ALA A 147 -3.95 -2.01 7.70
CA ALA A 147 -4.85 -2.19 8.83
C ALA A 147 -4.04 -2.29 10.14
N THR A 148 -4.64 -1.89 11.25
CA THR A 148 -3.99 -1.95 12.56
C THR A 148 -4.71 -2.96 13.46
N MET A 149 -4.02 -4.00 13.87
CA MET A 149 -4.54 -4.99 14.81
C MET A 149 -4.16 -4.56 16.23
N VAL A 150 -5.16 -4.30 17.06
CA VAL A 150 -5.02 -3.95 18.48
C VAL A 150 -5.34 -5.19 19.29
N GLU A 151 -4.32 -5.96 19.63
CA GLU A 151 -4.47 -7.27 20.27
C GLU A 151 -4.56 -7.15 21.79
N ALA A 152 -5.68 -7.59 22.36
CA ALA A 152 -5.94 -7.70 23.80
C ALA A 152 -5.48 -6.45 24.61
N PRO A 153 -6.03 -5.25 24.36
CA PRO A 153 -5.53 -4.00 24.94
C PRO A 153 -5.58 -3.98 26.48
N THR A 154 -6.58 -4.59 27.11
CA THR A 154 -6.60 -4.75 28.57
C THR A 154 -5.46 -5.63 29.09
N SER A 155 -5.09 -6.69 28.34
CA SER A 155 -3.93 -7.52 28.70
C SER A 155 -2.60 -6.80 28.46
N LEU A 156 -2.54 -5.91 27.48
CA LEU A 156 -1.39 -5.02 27.26
C LEU A 156 -1.19 -4.07 28.46
N GLN A 157 -2.26 -3.41 28.91
CA GLN A 157 -2.23 -2.51 30.07
C GLN A 157 -1.82 -3.24 31.36
N ASN A 158 -2.41 -4.41 31.61
CA ASN A 158 -2.12 -5.22 32.81
C ASN A 158 -0.78 -5.97 32.75
N GLY A 159 -0.14 -6.03 31.58
CA GLY A 159 1.11 -6.76 31.38
C GLY A 159 2.33 -6.09 32.01
N GLY A 160 2.26 -4.81 32.40
CA GLY A 160 3.42 -4.09 32.90
C GLY A 160 4.46 -3.82 31.81
N LEU A 161 4.02 -3.64 30.55
CA LEU A 161 4.87 -3.12 29.49
C LEU A 161 5.42 -1.77 29.93
N THR A 162 6.73 -1.71 30.15
CA THR A 162 7.43 -0.46 30.45
C THR A 162 8.04 0.07 29.17
N ILE A 163 7.53 1.21 28.69
CA ILE A 163 8.09 1.89 27.53
C ILE A 163 9.40 2.57 27.96
N PRO A 164 10.54 2.29 27.31
CA PRO A 164 11.80 2.93 27.67
C PRO A 164 11.77 4.45 27.40
N GLN A 165 12.56 5.23 28.15
CA GLN A 165 12.47 6.69 28.15
C GLN A 165 12.78 7.33 26.79
N ASP A 166 13.69 6.74 26.02
CA ASP A 166 14.06 7.19 24.67
C ASP A 166 12.87 7.23 23.69
N HIS A 167 11.90 6.34 23.84
CA HIS A 167 10.66 6.37 23.07
C HIS A 167 9.82 7.62 23.37
N TYR A 168 9.71 8.01 24.65
CA TYR A 168 9.02 9.24 25.02
C TYR A 168 9.77 10.47 24.51
N ASP A 169 11.10 10.47 24.65
CA ASP A 169 11.95 11.57 24.16
C ASP A 169 11.82 11.77 22.64
N ALA A 170 11.70 10.67 21.88
CA ALA A 170 11.45 10.73 20.44
C ALA A 170 10.09 11.38 20.11
N CYS A 171 9.03 11.02 20.85
CA CYS A 171 7.72 11.67 20.69
C CYS A 171 7.78 13.16 21.05
N THR A 172 8.43 13.52 22.15
CA THR A 172 8.59 14.92 22.57
C THR A 172 9.34 15.75 21.53
N LYS A 173 10.43 15.23 20.94
CA LYS A 173 11.19 15.92 19.88
C LYS A 173 10.36 16.19 18.62
N GLN A 174 9.34 15.36 18.37
CA GLN A 174 8.46 15.50 17.20
C GLN A 174 7.12 16.18 17.54
N THR A 175 6.93 16.66 18.78
CA THR A 175 5.66 17.22 19.26
C THR A 175 4.48 16.25 19.09
N VAL A 176 4.74 14.95 19.24
CA VAL A 176 3.75 13.89 19.13
C VAL A 176 3.15 13.62 20.53
N PRO A 177 1.81 13.72 20.70
CA PRO A 177 1.17 13.41 21.97
C PRO A 177 1.26 11.91 22.28
N ILE A 178 1.46 11.59 23.56
CA ILE A 178 1.65 10.22 24.08
C ILE A 178 0.46 9.74 24.95
N ALA A 179 -0.66 10.43 24.90
CA ALA A 179 -1.86 10.06 25.65
C ALA A 179 -3.13 10.48 24.92
N GLY A 180 -4.20 9.69 25.09
CA GLY A 180 -5.52 9.95 24.54
C GLY A 180 -5.84 9.15 23.28
N ASN A 181 -7.02 9.41 22.72
CA ASN A 181 -7.52 8.75 21.52
C ASN A 181 -6.76 9.20 20.24
N ALA A 182 -7.18 8.73 19.07
CA ALA A 182 -6.56 9.08 17.79
C ALA A 182 -6.56 10.58 17.45
N ALA A 183 -7.40 11.40 18.10
CA ALA A 183 -7.42 12.86 17.98
C ALA A 183 -6.51 13.56 19.02
N GLY A 184 -6.03 12.85 20.04
CA GLY A 184 -5.31 13.43 21.19
C GLY A 184 -6.21 13.84 22.36
N ASN A 185 -7.47 13.43 22.36
CA ASN A 185 -8.39 13.73 23.45
C ASN A 185 -8.22 12.71 24.59
N THR A 186 -8.10 13.20 25.83
CA THR A 186 -7.89 12.39 27.04
C THR A 186 -9.08 12.36 28.00
N LYS A 187 -10.08 13.22 27.77
CA LYS A 187 -11.29 13.32 28.62
C LYS A 187 -12.48 12.62 27.96
N ASP A 188 -12.90 13.14 26.81
CA ASP A 188 -13.89 12.50 25.96
C ASP A 188 -13.16 11.69 24.89
N LEU A 189 -13.10 10.38 25.10
CA LEU A 189 -12.34 9.47 24.24
C LEU A 189 -13.08 9.14 22.94
N LEU A 190 -14.37 9.43 22.85
CA LEU A 190 -15.17 9.23 21.63
C LEU A 190 -15.20 10.48 20.75
N ASP A 191 -14.80 11.63 21.27
CA ASP A 191 -14.60 12.83 20.46
C ASP A 191 -13.36 12.68 19.56
N LEU A 192 -13.59 12.48 18.26
CA LEU A 192 -12.54 12.40 17.24
C LEU A 192 -12.34 13.74 16.50
N LYS A 193 -12.87 14.85 17.01
CA LYS A 193 -12.71 16.17 16.39
C LYS A 193 -11.23 16.52 16.29
N GLY A 194 -10.77 16.75 15.06
CA GLY A 194 -9.38 17.06 14.77
C GLY A 194 -8.47 15.84 14.61
N ALA A 195 -9.01 14.61 14.61
CA ALA A 195 -8.29 13.45 14.09
C ALA A 195 -7.91 13.67 12.62
N ASN A 196 -6.77 13.09 12.21
CA ASN A 196 -6.33 13.14 10.82
C ASN A 196 -7.35 12.39 9.94
N LYS A 197 -7.81 13.00 8.85
CA LYS A 197 -8.74 12.37 7.91
C LYS A 197 -8.02 11.94 6.64
N PRO A 198 -8.44 10.82 6.00
CA PRO A 198 -7.96 10.52 4.67
C PRO A 198 -8.39 11.64 3.70
N PRO A 199 -7.64 11.83 2.59
CA PRO A 199 -8.14 12.65 1.50
C PRO A 199 -9.50 12.10 1.03
N PRO A 200 -10.40 12.98 0.55
CA PRO A 200 -11.69 12.52 0.03
C PRO A 200 -11.47 11.56 -1.15
N PRO A 201 -12.41 10.61 -1.38
CA PRO A 201 -12.37 9.75 -2.55
C PRO A 201 -12.21 10.55 -3.85
N LEU A 202 -11.53 9.97 -4.83
CA LEU A 202 -11.44 10.57 -6.15
C LEU A 202 -12.86 10.68 -6.75
N PRO A 203 -13.18 11.79 -7.43
CA PRO A 203 -14.46 11.91 -8.13
C PRO A 203 -14.58 10.81 -9.18
N GLU A 204 -15.78 10.22 -9.32
CA GLU A 204 -16.03 9.11 -10.26
C GLU A 204 -15.89 9.52 -11.74
N ALA A 205 -15.86 10.82 -12.03
CA ALA A 205 -15.79 11.37 -13.39
C ALA A 205 -14.58 12.27 -13.59
N PHE A 206 -14.27 12.55 -14.87
CA PHE A 206 -13.24 13.54 -15.23
C PHE A 206 -13.57 14.90 -14.61
N THR A 207 -12.56 15.50 -13.98
CA THR A 207 -12.67 16.90 -13.55
C THR A 207 -12.86 17.80 -14.76
N ALA A 208 -13.50 18.96 -14.59
CA ALA A 208 -13.64 19.95 -15.68
C ALA A 208 -12.28 20.29 -16.32
N ARG A 209 -11.21 20.37 -15.50
CA ARG A 209 -9.83 20.54 -15.99
C ARG A 209 -9.36 19.36 -16.84
N GLY A 210 -9.70 18.13 -16.46
CA GLY A 210 -9.42 16.93 -17.24
C GLY A 210 -10.15 16.91 -18.59
N ILE A 211 -11.43 17.30 -18.63
CA ILE A 211 -12.20 17.42 -19.87
C ILE A 211 -11.56 18.46 -20.79
N VAL A 212 -11.23 19.65 -20.26
CA VAL A 212 -10.58 20.71 -21.03
C VAL A 212 -9.25 20.22 -21.61
N ALA A 213 -8.40 19.58 -20.80
CA ALA A 213 -7.12 19.03 -21.27
C ALA A 213 -7.31 17.98 -22.38
N LEU A 214 -8.30 17.09 -22.24
CA LEU A 214 -8.61 16.08 -23.25
C LEU A 214 -9.06 16.71 -24.58
N VAL A 215 -9.95 17.71 -24.52
CA VAL A 215 -10.43 18.43 -25.70
C VAL A 215 -9.27 19.11 -26.43
N PHE A 216 -8.40 19.84 -25.72
CA PHE A 216 -7.25 20.49 -26.35
C PHE A 216 -6.27 19.49 -26.93
N SER A 217 -6.04 18.35 -26.26
CA SER A 217 -5.18 17.28 -26.81
C SER A 217 -5.73 16.72 -28.12
N ILE A 218 -7.05 16.51 -28.22
CA ILE A 218 -7.71 16.05 -29.45
C ILE A 218 -7.59 17.11 -30.55
N LEU A 219 -7.86 18.39 -30.22
CA LEU A 219 -7.76 19.49 -31.18
C LEU A 219 -6.34 19.64 -31.73
N SER A 220 -5.32 19.58 -30.87
CA SER A 220 -3.91 19.63 -31.30
C SER A 220 -3.54 18.47 -32.23
N ALA A 221 -4.03 17.26 -31.95
CA ALA A 221 -3.81 16.11 -32.82
C ALA A 221 -4.47 16.30 -34.20
N LEU A 222 -5.71 16.80 -34.23
CA LEU A 222 -6.43 17.09 -35.48
C LEU A 222 -5.75 18.19 -36.30
N VAL A 223 -5.31 19.27 -35.66
CA VAL A 223 -4.55 20.35 -36.31
C VAL A 223 -3.22 19.83 -36.86
N GLY A 224 -2.50 19.02 -36.08
CA GLY A 224 -1.24 18.40 -36.52
C GLY A 224 -1.42 17.52 -37.75
N MET A 225 -2.44 16.66 -37.76
CA MET A 225 -2.77 15.84 -38.94
C MET A 225 -3.17 16.72 -40.14
N GLY A 226 -3.92 17.79 -39.92
CA GLY A 226 -4.29 18.74 -40.97
C GLY A 226 -3.08 19.44 -41.60
N VAL A 227 -2.12 19.89 -40.78
CA VAL A 227 -0.89 20.54 -41.25
C VAL A 227 -0.05 19.56 -42.08
N ILE A 228 0.09 18.32 -41.64
CA ILE A 228 0.84 17.29 -42.39
C ILE A 228 0.19 17.02 -43.75
N ALA A 229 -1.14 16.84 -43.78
CA ALA A 229 -1.87 16.62 -45.02
C ALA A 229 -1.73 17.81 -45.98
N TRP A 230 -1.83 19.04 -45.46
CA TRP A 230 -1.65 20.25 -46.26
C TRP A 230 -0.23 20.38 -46.82
N TYR A 231 0.79 20.17 -45.99
CA TYR A 231 2.19 20.22 -46.43
C TYR A 231 2.48 19.13 -47.48
N GLY A 232 2.01 17.90 -47.23
CA GLY A 232 2.19 16.77 -48.15
C GLY A 232 1.47 16.95 -49.50
N ALA A 233 0.43 17.77 -49.56
CA ALA A 233 -0.29 18.09 -50.80
C ALA A 233 0.29 19.30 -51.55
N SER A 234 1.28 20.01 -50.98
CA SER A 234 1.91 21.17 -51.66
C SER A 234 3.00 20.71 -52.62
N GLU A 235 2.99 21.25 -53.85
CA GLU A 235 3.97 20.88 -54.88
C GLU A 235 5.38 21.31 -54.46
N ILE A 236 6.31 20.36 -54.42
CA ILE A 236 7.72 20.65 -54.22
C ILE A 236 8.21 21.36 -55.48
N GLY A 237 8.39 22.68 -55.40
CA GLY A 237 8.90 23.47 -56.51
C GLY A 237 10.20 22.88 -57.06
N THR A 238 10.15 22.36 -58.29
CA THR A 238 11.33 21.87 -59.00
C THR A 238 12.28 23.04 -59.21
N LYS A 239 13.38 23.10 -58.45
CA LYS A 239 14.46 24.03 -58.76
C LYS A 239 15.09 23.57 -60.07
N THR A 240 14.97 24.38 -61.12
CA THR A 240 15.75 24.23 -62.35
C THR A 240 17.23 24.21 -61.97
N PRO A 241 18.02 23.21 -62.40
CA PRO A 241 19.45 23.18 -62.10
C PRO A 241 20.13 24.46 -62.59
N SER A 242 21.12 24.95 -61.85
CA SER A 242 21.86 26.16 -62.21
C SER A 242 22.63 25.93 -63.51
N LYS A 243 22.90 26.99 -64.28
CA LYS A 243 23.77 26.93 -65.47
C LYS A 243 25.16 26.33 -65.19
N GLU A 244 25.65 26.42 -63.95
CA GLU A 244 26.88 25.71 -63.53
C GLU A 244 26.72 24.19 -63.59
N THR A 245 25.54 23.67 -63.26
CA THR A 245 25.25 22.24 -63.31
C THR A 245 25.13 21.75 -64.76
N GLU A 246 24.50 22.54 -65.64
CA GLU A 246 24.44 22.24 -67.08
C GLU A 246 25.83 22.27 -67.74
N ASN A 247 26.65 23.27 -67.40
CA ASN A 247 28.00 23.37 -67.93
C ASN A 247 28.92 22.25 -67.41
N ALA A 248 28.73 21.80 -66.17
CA ALA A 248 29.49 20.68 -65.61
C ALA A 248 29.14 19.35 -66.29
N VAL A 249 27.86 19.12 -66.63
CA VAL A 249 27.43 17.92 -67.36
C VAL A 249 27.97 17.93 -68.80
N ALA A 250 27.91 19.08 -69.50
CA ALA A 250 28.46 19.22 -70.84
C ALA A 250 30.00 19.08 -70.90
N ALA A 251 30.71 19.50 -69.84
CA ALA A 251 32.16 19.32 -69.73
C ALA A 251 32.55 17.84 -69.56
N VAL A 252 31.71 17.04 -68.87
CA VAL A 252 31.94 15.60 -68.70
C VAL A 252 31.64 14.83 -70.00
N GLU A 253 30.56 15.18 -70.71
CA GLU A 253 30.23 14.54 -72.01
C GLU A 253 31.29 14.78 -73.09
N THR A 254 31.98 15.93 -73.06
CA THR A 254 33.04 16.26 -74.04
C THR A 254 34.40 15.61 -73.75
N GLU A 255 34.62 15.11 -72.52
CA GLU A 255 35.82 14.31 -72.20
C GLU A 255 35.64 12.82 -72.52
N GLU A 256 34.43 12.28 -72.47
CA GLU A 256 34.18 10.86 -72.79
C GLU A 256 34.39 10.53 -74.29
N ASP A 257 34.22 11.50 -75.19
CA ASP A 257 34.33 11.30 -76.65
C ASP A 257 35.78 11.40 -77.20
N LYS A 258 36.79 11.50 -76.30
CA LYS A 258 38.22 11.64 -76.66
C LYS A 258 39.14 10.52 -76.16
N ILE A 259 38.59 9.39 -75.73
CA ILE A 259 39.38 8.20 -75.38
C ILE A 259 39.39 7.27 -76.62
N PRO A 260 40.57 6.91 -77.17
CA PRO A 260 40.72 6.18 -78.44
C PRO A 260 40.24 4.73 -78.40
#